data_AF-A0A6L5F4A9-F1
#
_entry.id   AF-A0A6L5F4A9-F1
#
_cell.length_a   1.000
_cell.length_b   1.000
_cell.length_c   1.000
_cell.angle_alpha   90.00
_cell.angle_beta   90.00
_cell.angle_gamma   90.00
#
_symmetry.space_group_name_H-M   'P 1'
#
loop_
_entity.id
_entity.type
_entity.pdbx_description
1 polymer ?
#
loop_
_entity_poly.entity_id
_entity_poly.type
_entity_poly.pdbx_seq_one_letter_code
_entity_poly.pdbx_strand_id
1 'polypeptide(L)'
;MTHLRPIERRVLAMREEGQTDEEIAGRLKRSADHVARIAAYAEIPRNGHGSREDDELLRPVERRVLALREAGQSHAEIGEKFRRSADFARRVEGFARYRQALALLP
;
A
#
# COMPACT_ATOMS: atom_id res chain seq x y z
N MET A 1 -12.14 -8.92 -1.43
CA MET A 1 -12.00 -8.21 -2.73
C MET A 1 -11.50 -6.77 -2.55
N THR A 2 -10.43 -6.55 -1.76
CA THR A 2 -10.14 -5.25 -1.13
C THR A 2 -8.93 -4.50 -1.68
N HIS A 3 -8.33 -4.93 -2.80
CA HIS A 3 -7.06 -4.35 -3.30
C HIS A 3 -7.19 -3.37 -4.48
N LEU A 4 -8.34 -3.32 -5.16
CA LEU A 4 -8.56 -2.46 -6.31
C LEU A 4 -9.01 -1.05 -5.89
N ARG A 5 -8.40 -0.02 -6.48
CA ARG A 5 -8.83 1.37 -6.36
C ARG A 5 -10.23 1.56 -6.97
N PRO A 6 -10.99 2.58 -6.54
CA PRO A 6 -12.31 2.87 -7.11
C PRO A 6 -12.32 2.97 -8.63
N ILE A 7 -11.29 3.58 -9.22
CA ILE A 7 -11.18 3.71 -10.68
C ILE A 7 -10.92 2.36 -11.38
N GLU A 8 -10.08 1.50 -10.79
CA GLU A 8 -9.80 0.15 -11.32
C GLU A 8 -11.08 -0.70 -11.27
N ARG A 9 -11.82 -0.66 -10.16
CA ARG A 9 -13.12 -1.34 -10.03
C ARG A 9 -14.13 -0.87 -11.08
N ARG A 10 -14.22 0.45 -11.29
CA ARG A 10 -15.14 1.05 -12.27
C ARG A 10 -14.80 0.60 -13.70
N VAL A 11 -13.51 0.64 -14.07
CA VAL A 11 -13.05 0.22 -15.40
C VAL A 11 -13.30 -1.26 -15.64
N LEU A 12 -12.97 -2.12 -14.68
CA LEU A 12 -13.19 -3.57 -14.82
C LEU A 12 -14.67 -3.92 -14.90
N ALA A 13 -15.53 -3.31 -14.07
CA ALA A 13 -16.98 -3.53 -14.15
C ALA A 13 -17.55 -3.15 -15.53
N MET A 14 -17.12 -2.02 -16.11
CA MET A 14 -17.58 -1.62 -17.45
C MET A 14 -17.10 -2.57 -18.55
N ARG A 15 -15.91 -3.15 -18.42
CA ARG A 15 -15.42 -4.20 -19.34
C ARG A 15 -16.20 -5.51 -19.18
N GLU A 16 -16.52 -5.89 -17.95
CA GLU A 16 -17.39 -7.05 -17.67
C GLU A 16 -18.80 -6.85 -18.25
N GLU A 17 -19.29 -5.60 -18.28
CA GLU A 17 -20.52 -5.20 -18.98
C GLU A 17 -20.37 -5.16 -20.52
N GLY A 18 -19.18 -5.44 -21.06
CA GLY A 18 -18.90 -5.53 -22.50
C GLY A 18 -18.54 -4.22 -23.20
N GLN A 19 -18.30 -3.13 -22.47
CA GLN A 19 -17.92 -1.84 -23.06
C GLN A 19 -16.46 -1.86 -23.57
N THR A 20 -16.20 -1.17 -24.67
CA THR A 20 -14.84 -1.01 -25.21
C THR A 20 -14.06 0.05 -24.42
N ASP A 21 -12.73 0.03 -24.55
CA ASP A 21 -11.87 1.01 -23.89
C ASP A 21 -12.16 2.44 -24.35
N GLU A 22 -12.58 2.66 -25.59
CA GLU A 22 -12.99 3.96 -26.14
C GLU A 22 -14.27 4.48 -25.49
N GLU A 23 -15.28 3.61 -25.31
CA GLU A 23 -16.54 3.95 -24.67
C GLU A 23 -16.33 4.31 -23.20
N ILE A 24 -15.51 3.51 -22.52
CA ILE A 24 -15.12 3.75 -21.12
C ILE A 24 -14.31 5.04 -21.02
N ALA A 25 -13.38 5.28 -21.95
CA ALA A 25 -12.56 6.49 -21.99
C ALA A 25 -13.43 7.75 -22.16
N GLY A 26 -14.42 7.72 -23.05
CA GLY A 26 -15.39 8.78 -23.22
C GLY A 26 -16.18 9.08 -21.94
N ARG A 27 -16.67 8.04 -21.26
CA ARG A 27 -17.39 8.17 -19.97
C ARG A 27 -16.52 8.73 -18.85
N LEU A 28 -15.26 8.33 -18.79
CA LEU A 28 -14.32 8.73 -17.74
C LEU A 28 -13.53 10.02 -18.07
N LYS A 29 -13.75 10.61 -19.25
CA LYS A 29 -13.00 11.76 -19.78
C LYS A 29 -11.48 11.49 -19.77
N ARG A 30 -11.09 10.29 -20.21
CA ARG A 30 -9.69 9.82 -20.34
C ARG A 30 -9.43 9.36 -21.78
N SER A 31 -8.21 8.91 -22.07
CA SER A 31 -7.89 8.23 -23.34
C SER A 31 -8.06 6.71 -23.21
N ALA A 32 -8.31 6.02 -24.33
CA ALA A 32 -8.39 4.56 -24.39
C ALA A 32 -7.11 3.90 -23.84
N ASP A 33 -5.93 4.40 -24.23
CA ASP A 33 -4.64 3.94 -23.69
C ASP A 33 -4.55 4.01 -22.16
N HIS A 34 -5.15 5.04 -21.56
CA HIS A 34 -5.17 5.18 -20.11
C HIS A 34 -6.08 4.14 -19.46
N VAL A 35 -7.25 3.86 -20.07
CA VAL A 35 -8.16 2.79 -19.63
C VAL A 35 -7.48 1.43 -19.73
N ALA A 36 -6.84 1.13 -20.87
CA ALA A 36 -6.09 -0.10 -21.08
C ALA A 36 -4.99 -0.29 -20.02
N ARG A 37 -4.25 0.77 -19.72
CA ARG A 37 -3.21 0.74 -18.67
C ARG A 37 -3.77 0.50 -17.27
N ILE A 38 -4.92 1.08 -16.94
CA ILE A 38 -5.59 0.86 -15.65
C ILE A 38 -5.98 -0.62 -15.50
N ALA A 39 -6.57 -1.20 -16.54
CA ALA A 39 -6.97 -2.61 -16.52
C ALA A 39 -5.75 -3.53 -16.37
N ALA A 40 -4.67 -3.28 -17.13
CA ALA A 40 -3.43 -4.03 -17.01
C ALA A 40 -2.81 -3.93 -15.60
N TYR A 41 -2.85 -2.75 -14.98
CA TYR A 41 -2.34 -2.57 -13.62
C TYR A 41 -3.22 -3.21 -12.54
N ALA A 42 -4.50 -3.40 -12.81
CA ALA A 42 -5.42 -4.05 -11.88
C ALA A 42 -5.13 -5.56 -11.73
N GLU A 43 -4.50 -6.19 -12.73
CA GLU A 43 -4.08 -7.59 -12.69
C GLU A 43 -2.82 -7.82 -11.84
N ILE A 44 -2.01 -6.78 -11.63
CA ILE A 44 -0.77 -6.87 -10.85
C ILE A 44 -1.15 -6.98 -9.36
N PRO A 45 -0.77 -8.07 -8.66
CA PRO A 45 -0.98 -8.18 -7.22
C PRO A 45 -0.32 -7.00 -6.53
N ARG A 46 -1.13 -6.12 -5.94
CA ARG A 46 -0.60 -5.06 -5.10
C ARG A 46 -0.07 -5.69 -3.84
N ASN A 47 1.25 -5.71 -3.69
CA ASN A 47 1.88 -5.91 -2.39
C ASN A 47 1.32 -4.81 -1.47
N GLY A 48 0.39 -5.20 -0.60
CA GLY A 48 -0.38 -4.31 0.25
C GLY A 48 0.55 -3.48 1.13
N HIS A 49 0.84 -2.25 0.71
CA HIS A 49 1.36 -1.26 1.62
C HIS A 49 0.18 -0.68 2.39
N GLY A 50 -0.09 -1.32 3.54
CA GLY A 50 -1.02 -0.90 4.58
C GLY A 50 -2.48 -1.04 4.17
N SER A 51 -3.26 -1.81 4.93
CA SER A 51 -4.68 -1.49 5.06
C SER A 51 -4.78 -0.03 5.52
N ARG A 52 -5.88 0.65 5.16
CA ARG A 52 -6.13 2.04 5.60
C ARG A 52 -6.05 2.17 7.14
N GLU A 53 -6.34 1.08 7.85
CA GLU A 53 -6.20 0.92 9.29
C GLU A 53 -4.73 0.95 9.74
N ASP A 54 -3.80 0.28 9.05
CA ASP A 54 -2.36 0.38 9.31
C ASP A 54 -1.79 1.77 9.03
N ASP A 55 -2.41 2.49 8.08
CA ASP A 55 -2.09 3.88 7.74
C ASP A 55 -2.51 4.87 8.84
N GLU A 56 -3.60 4.57 9.54
CA GLU A 56 -4.11 5.39 10.65
C GLU A 56 -3.43 5.04 11.99
N LEU A 57 -3.02 3.79 12.16
CA LEU A 57 -2.32 3.32 13.35
C LEU A 57 -0.84 3.73 13.35
N LEU A 58 -0.03 3.23 12.41
CA LEU A 58 1.41 3.40 12.45
C LEU A 58 1.89 4.56 11.57
N ARG A 59 2.86 5.34 12.06
CA ARG A 59 3.56 6.33 11.23
C ARG A 59 4.33 5.62 10.10
N PRO A 60 4.55 6.26 8.94
CA PRO A 60 5.26 5.62 7.82
C PRO A 60 6.64 5.05 8.19
N VAL A 61 7.39 5.74 9.06
CA VAL A 61 8.70 5.28 9.55
C VAL A 61 8.59 4.03 10.42
N GLU A 62 7.58 3.97 11.30
CA GLU A 62 7.30 2.83 12.17
C GLU A 62 6.96 1.59 11.32
N ARG A 63 6.06 1.76 10.34
CA ARG A 63 5.66 0.70 9.43
C ARG A 63 6.82 0.17 8.60
N ARG A 64 7.65 1.07 8.06
CA ARG A 64 8.82 0.67 7.27
C ARG A 64 9.86 -0.06 8.12
N VAL A 65 10.09 0.38 9.36
CA VAL A 65 11.00 -0.31 10.28
C VAL A 65 10.46 -1.71 10.62
N LEU A 66 9.18 -1.87 10.93
CA LEU A 66 8.58 -3.19 11.18
C LEU A 66 8.69 -4.12 9.96
N ALA A 67 8.34 -3.64 8.76
CA ALA A 67 8.43 -4.44 7.54
C ALA A 67 9.87 -4.91 7.26
N LEU A 68 10.88 -4.09 7.53
CA LEU A 68 12.29 -4.48 7.38
C LEU A 68 12.73 -5.47 8.47
N ARG A 69 12.21 -5.34 9.69
CA ARG A 69 12.43 -6.30 10.78
C ARG A 69 11.79 -7.65 10.50
N GLU A 70 10.57 -7.68 9.98
CA GLU A 70 9.86 -8.89 9.51
C GLU A 70 10.62 -9.56 8.35
N ALA A 71 11.23 -8.76 7.47
CA ALA A 71 12.13 -9.25 6.43
C ALA A 71 13.52 -9.69 6.95
N GLY A 72 13.74 -9.74 8.27
CA GLY A 72 14.95 -10.27 8.90
C GLY A 72 16.12 -9.31 9.05
N GLN A 73 16.01 -8.04 8.63
CA GLN A 73 17.13 -7.09 8.71
C GLN A 73 17.37 -6.64 10.15
N SER A 74 18.64 -6.58 10.56
CA SER A 74 19.08 -6.10 11.88
C SER A 74 18.82 -4.60 12.08
N HIS A 75 18.82 -4.14 13.34
CA HIS A 75 18.69 -2.71 13.64
C HIS A 75 19.83 -1.88 13.06
N ALA A 76 21.04 -2.45 12.92
CA ALA A 76 22.18 -1.76 12.32
C ALA A 76 21.96 -1.50 10.83
N GLU A 77 21.57 -2.54 10.08
CA GLU A 77 21.26 -2.42 8.64
C GLU A 77 20.10 -1.46 8.39
N ILE A 78 19.07 -1.50 9.24
CA ILE A 78 17.94 -0.58 9.16
C ILE A 78 18.42 0.85 9.48
N GLY A 79 19.17 1.04 10.56
CA GLY A 79 19.74 2.33 10.92
C GLY A 79 20.51 2.96 9.77
N GLU A 80 21.39 2.19 9.12
CA GLU A 80 22.14 2.62 7.95
C GLU A 80 21.23 3.07 6.80
N LYS A 81 20.20 2.28 6.45
CA LYS A 81 19.21 2.65 5.41
C LYS A 81 18.49 3.97 5.71
N PHE A 82 18.25 4.26 6.98
CA PHE A 82 17.64 5.52 7.42
C PHE A 82 18.67 6.63 7.67
N ARG A 83 19.97 6.39 7.46
CA ARG A 83 21.08 7.30 7.83
C ARG A 83 21.00 7.73 9.30
N ARG A 84 20.79 6.74 10.17
CA ARG A 84 20.61 6.85 11.63
C ARG A 84 21.33 5.70 12.33
N SER A 85 21.34 5.72 13.66
CA SER A 85 21.95 4.67 14.47
C SER A 85 21.06 3.42 14.60
N ALA A 86 21.65 2.29 14.99
CA ALA A 86 20.90 1.09 15.35
C ALA A 86 19.91 1.34 16.51
N ASP A 87 20.30 2.19 17.47
CA ASP A 87 19.42 2.56 18.57
C ASP A 87 18.15 3.31 18.11
N PHE A 88 18.27 4.18 17.09
CA PHE A 88 17.11 4.81 16.48
C PHE A 88 16.13 3.77 15.93
N ALA A 89 16.61 2.79 15.16
CA ALA A 89 15.77 1.73 14.61
C ALA A 89 15.10 0.90 15.73
N ARG A 90 15.84 0.57 16.79
CA ARG A 90 15.30 -0.14 17.96
C ARG A 90 14.20 0.65 18.67
N ARG A 91 14.39 1.96 18.89
CA ARG A 91 13.38 2.82 19.51
C ARG A 91 12.12 2.94 18.65
N VAL A 92 12.28 3.10 17.34
CA VAL A 92 11.14 3.17 16.40
C VAL A 92 10.35 1.85 16.42
N GLU A 93 11.03 0.70 16.39
CA GLU A 93 10.35 -0.60 16.53
C GLU A 93 9.58 -0.70 17.85
N GLY A 94 10.18 -0.25 18.97
CA GLY A 94 9.53 -0.22 20.27
C GLY A 94 8.25 0.62 20.29
N PHE A 95 8.28 1.83 19.73
CA PHE A 95 7.08 2.67 19.61
C PHE A 95 6.02 2.05 18.71
N ALA A 96 6.42 1.44 17.60
CA ALA A 96 5.51 0.78 16.68
C ALA A 96 4.75 -0.37 17.38
N ARG A 97 5.47 -1.24 18.09
CA ARG A 97 4.87 -2.36 18.84
C ARG A 97 3.99 -1.88 19.99
N TYR A 98 4.42 -0.86 20.72
CA TYR A 98 3.60 -0.24 21.77
C TYR A 98 2.27 0.27 21.22
N ARG A 99 2.31 0.94 20.07
CA ARG A 99 1.11 1.47 19.43
C ARG A 99 0.17 0.37 18.91
N GLN A 100 0.73 -0.70 18.34
CA GLN A 100 -0.05 -1.90 17.98
C GLN A 100 -0.72 -2.51 19.21
N ALA A 101 0.00 -2.61 20.35
CA ALA A 101 -0.57 -3.12 21.59
C ALA A 101 -1.71 -2.23 22.12
N LEU A 102 -1.55 -0.90 22.09
CA LEU A 102 -2.62 0.03 22.48
C LEU A 102 -3.89 -0.14 21.64
N ALA A 103 -3.75 -0.42 20.35
CA ALA A 103 -4.89 -0.62 19.45
C ALA A 103 -5.70 -1.89 19.74
N LEU A 104 -5.10 -2.84 20.46
CA LEU A 104 -5.74 -4.09 20.87
C LEU A 104 -6.40 -4.00 22.25
N LEU A 105 -6.25 -2.88 22.96
CA LEU A 105 -6.92 -2.63 24.24
C LEU A 105 -8.33 -2.07 23.98
N PRO A 106 -9.37 -2.56 24.70
CA PRO A 106 -10.77 -2.16 24.52
C PRO A 106 -11.08 -0.74 25.02
#